data_AF-A0A0K8PEM0-F1
#
_entry.id   AF-A0A0K8PEM0-F1
#
_cell.length_a   1.000
_cell.length_b   1.000
_cell.length_c   1.000
_cell.angle_alpha   90.00
_cell.angle_beta   90.00
_cell.angle_gamma   90.00
#
_symmetry.space_group_name_H-M   'P 1'
#
loop_
_entity.id
_entity.type
_entity.pdbx_description
1 polymer ?
#
loop_
_entity_poly.entity_id
_entity_poly.type
_entity_poly.pdbx_seq_one_letter_code
_entity_poly.pdbx_strand_id
1 'polypeptide(L)'
;MRPLIRISWCGAIAVLALSTGCSGEQSLSEKYPTQWKTCNALFGAKNMESLRDILDSDDLKFSSSALSVDQLKKDLTQEAIAPYDKSRGFEEYDACGLSGNGRLTSMAGWAADSLKAVQANTERWHRVAADVYVADTSGVGGDVDLVFRCAIKGASQQAQVLLEARVSAPDPPRVSEAFHQQLAVKMARTLRDELACTNEPNIPDDLGIGG
;
A
#
# COMPACT_ATOMS: atom_id res chain seq x y z
N MET A 1 0.88 -61.05 -61.49
CA MET A 1 1.38 -61.87 -60.36
C MET A 1 2.34 -61.01 -59.55
N ARG A 2 2.18 -60.93 -58.21
CA ARG A 2 3.10 -60.18 -57.31
C ARG A 2 4.47 -60.89 -57.23
N PRO A 3 5.55 -60.18 -56.83
CA PRO A 3 5.90 -60.17 -55.41
C PRO A 3 6.28 -58.79 -54.84
N LEU A 4 6.20 -58.72 -53.51
CA LEU A 4 6.60 -57.65 -52.61
C LEU A 4 8.12 -57.60 -52.42
N ILE A 5 8.70 -56.40 -52.26
CA ILE A 5 9.92 -56.21 -51.47
C ILE A 5 9.72 -54.97 -50.57
N ARG A 6 9.74 -55.21 -49.26
CA ARG A 6 9.81 -54.20 -48.19
C ARG A 6 11.28 -53.83 -47.98
N ILE A 7 11.61 -52.55 -47.93
CA ILE A 7 12.81 -52.06 -47.27
C ILE A 7 12.37 -50.96 -46.29
N SER A 8 12.40 -51.36 -45.01
CA SER A 8 12.44 -50.49 -43.85
C SER A 8 13.77 -49.75 -43.86
N TRP A 9 13.79 -48.44 -43.63
CA TRP A 9 14.93 -47.77 -43.02
C TRP A 9 14.47 -46.56 -42.21
N CYS A 10 14.75 -46.64 -40.91
CA CYS A 10 14.61 -45.59 -39.91
C CYS A 10 15.56 -44.44 -40.25
N GLY A 11 15.01 -43.28 -40.62
CA GLY A 11 15.75 -42.02 -40.73
C GLY A 11 15.28 -41.09 -39.63
N ALA A 12 16.17 -40.83 -38.67
CA ALA A 12 15.94 -40.08 -37.44
C ALA A 12 15.26 -38.72 -37.67
N ILE A 13 14.12 -38.51 -37.00
CA ILE A 13 13.60 -37.16 -36.74
C ILE A 13 14.47 -36.58 -35.64
N ALA A 14 15.38 -35.67 -36.02
CA ALA A 14 16.08 -34.82 -35.08
C ALA A 14 15.03 -33.92 -34.40
N VAL A 15 14.60 -34.33 -33.20
CA VAL A 15 13.90 -33.46 -32.26
C VAL A 15 14.91 -32.40 -31.86
N LEU A 16 14.86 -31.24 -32.50
CA LEU A 16 15.38 -30.00 -31.94
C LEU A 16 14.58 -29.73 -30.67
N ALA A 17 15.03 -30.33 -29.56
CA ALA A 17 14.68 -29.89 -28.23
C ALA A 17 15.27 -28.49 -28.08
N LEU A 18 14.49 -27.49 -28.50
CA LEU A 18 14.63 -26.14 -27.99
C LEU A 18 14.34 -26.24 -26.51
N SER A 19 15.39 -26.49 -25.74
CA SER A 19 15.43 -26.17 -24.32
C SER A 19 15.36 -24.64 -24.21
N THR A 20 14.17 -24.09 -24.43
CA THR A 20 13.78 -22.85 -23.77
C THR A 20 13.68 -23.21 -22.31
N GLY A 21 14.83 -23.21 -21.64
CA GLY A 21 14.88 -23.07 -20.20
C GLY A 21 14.24 -21.73 -19.89
N CYS A 22 12.91 -21.71 -19.75
CA CYS A 22 12.26 -20.73 -18.93
C CYS A 22 12.77 -21.01 -17.51
N SER A 23 13.94 -20.47 -17.16
CA SER A 23 14.24 -20.18 -15.76
C SER A 23 13.27 -19.08 -15.38
N GLY A 24 12.01 -19.47 -15.17
CA GLY A 24 10.94 -18.55 -14.84
C GLY A 24 11.33 -17.90 -13.53
N GLU A 25 11.71 -16.64 -13.61
CA GLU A 25 11.96 -15.84 -12.44
C GLU A 25 10.69 -15.87 -11.60
N GLN A 26 10.84 -16.30 -10.34
CA GLN A 26 9.70 -16.49 -9.46
C GLN A 26 9.04 -15.13 -9.23
N SER A 27 7.74 -15.05 -9.48
CA SER A 27 7.01 -13.79 -9.36
C SER A 27 7.09 -13.24 -7.92
N LEU A 28 6.99 -11.91 -7.76
CA LEU A 28 6.96 -11.27 -6.44
C LEU A 28 5.93 -11.89 -5.50
N SER A 29 4.75 -12.26 -6.02
CA SER A 29 3.68 -12.88 -5.27
C SER A 29 4.03 -14.27 -4.75
N GLU A 30 4.88 -15.00 -5.45
CA GLU A 30 5.35 -16.32 -5.03
C GLU A 30 6.54 -16.21 -4.08
N LYS A 31 7.42 -15.21 -4.27
CA LYS A 31 8.60 -14.96 -3.44
C LYS A 31 8.24 -14.31 -2.08
N TYR A 32 7.22 -13.45 -2.07
CA TYR A 32 6.78 -12.68 -0.90
C TYR A 32 5.25 -12.75 -0.72
N PRO A 33 4.67 -13.93 -0.51
CA PRO A 33 3.21 -14.12 -0.54
C PRO A 33 2.47 -13.32 0.52
N THR A 34 3.04 -13.18 1.72
CA THR A 34 2.42 -12.43 2.82
C THR A 34 2.41 -10.93 2.56
N GLN A 35 3.55 -10.38 2.12
CA GLN A 35 3.67 -8.97 1.79
C GLN A 35 2.80 -8.60 0.60
N TRP A 36 2.82 -9.42 -0.45
CA TRP A 36 1.99 -9.25 -1.62
C TRP A 36 0.50 -9.26 -1.26
N LYS A 37 0.05 -10.22 -0.45
CA LYS A 37 -1.34 -10.29 0.02
C LYS A 37 -1.73 -9.04 0.83
N THR A 38 -0.87 -8.58 1.72
CA THR A 38 -1.13 -7.42 2.58
C THR A 38 -1.24 -6.14 1.76
N CYS A 39 -0.23 -5.86 0.93
CA CYS A 39 -0.23 -4.68 0.08
C CYS A 39 -1.39 -4.68 -0.93
N ASN A 40 -1.77 -5.86 -1.45
CA ASN A 40 -2.98 -6.00 -2.27
C ASN A 40 -4.27 -5.71 -1.52
N ALA A 41 -4.37 -6.10 -0.25
CA ALA A 41 -5.54 -5.78 0.54
C ALA A 41 -5.63 -4.26 0.79
N LEU A 42 -4.50 -3.60 1.09
CA LEU A 42 -4.43 -2.16 1.33
C LEU A 42 -4.70 -1.33 0.06
N PHE A 43 -3.99 -1.61 -1.02
CA PHE A 43 -4.00 -0.80 -2.24
C PHE A 43 -4.87 -1.36 -3.37
N GLY A 44 -5.23 -2.64 -3.33
CA GLY A 44 -5.92 -3.32 -4.43
C GLY A 44 -4.98 -3.84 -5.52
N ALA A 45 -5.37 -4.95 -6.14
CA ALA A 45 -4.56 -5.66 -7.13
C ALA A 45 -4.09 -4.80 -8.30
N LYS A 46 -4.99 -3.99 -8.88
CA LYS A 46 -4.64 -3.11 -10.01
C LYS A 46 -3.51 -2.13 -9.65
N ASN A 47 -3.57 -1.54 -8.47
CA ASN A 47 -2.55 -0.59 -8.02
C ASN A 47 -1.23 -1.29 -7.73
N MET A 48 -1.26 -2.50 -7.17
CA MET A 48 -0.05 -3.29 -6.92
C MET A 48 0.65 -3.73 -8.20
N GLU A 49 -0.11 -4.13 -9.22
CA GLU A 49 0.44 -4.42 -10.55
C GLU A 49 1.09 -3.16 -11.16
N SER A 50 0.40 -2.01 -11.12
CA SER A 50 0.99 -0.74 -11.59
C SER A 50 2.23 -0.33 -10.80
N LEU A 51 2.26 -0.54 -9.48
CA LEU A 51 3.44 -0.28 -8.64
C LEU A 51 4.62 -1.17 -9.03
N ARG A 52 4.37 -2.46 -9.28
CA ARG A 52 5.39 -3.38 -9.77
C ARG A 52 5.97 -2.89 -11.08
N ASP A 53 5.12 -2.51 -12.03
CA ASP A 53 5.55 -2.10 -13.37
C ASP A 53 6.30 -0.75 -13.33
N ILE A 54 5.94 0.17 -12.42
CA ILE A 54 6.66 1.44 -12.24
C ILE A 54 8.03 1.21 -11.60
N LEU A 55 8.11 0.35 -10.58
CA LEU A 55 9.33 0.07 -9.83
C LEU A 55 10.19 -1.04 -10.47
N ASP A 56 9.89 -1.40 -11.72
CA ASP A 56 10.42 -2.57 -12.40
C ASP A 56 11.96 -2.57 -12.44
N SER A 57 12.53 -3.66 -11.95
CA SER A 57 13.97 -3.90 -11.80
C SER A 57 14.25 -5.33 -11.38
N ASP A 58 15.44 -5.83 -11.71
CA ASP A 58 15.91 -7.16 -11.33
C ASP A 58 16.02 -7.37 -9.80
N ASP A 59 16.08 -6.28 -9.01
CA ASP A 59 16.19 -6.32 -7.55
C ASP A 59 14.87 -6.01 -6.81
N LEU A 60 13.76 -5.97 -7.55
CA LEU A 60 12.44 -5.66 -7.01
C LEU A 60 12.06 -6.57 -5.85
N LYS A 61 11.75 -5.96 -4.71
CA LYS A 61 11.47 -6.64 -3.44
C LYS A 61 10.61 -5.78 -2.52
N PHE A 62 9.96 -6.43 -1.56
CA PHE A 62 9.33 -5.71 -0.47
C PHE A 62 10.38 -5.15 0.49
N SER A 63 10.21 -3.89 0.89
CA SER A 63 11.11 -3.18 1.79
C SER A 63 10.64 -3.13 3.24
N SER A 64 9.36 -3.44 3.50
CA SER A 64 8.82 -3.60 4.86
C SER A 64 8.57 -5.06 5.19
N SER A 65 8.72 -5.41 6.47
CA SER A 65 8.13 -6.63 7.00
C SER A 65 6.62 -6.42 7.08
N ALA A 66 5.85 -7.14 6.25
CA ALA A 66 4.41 -6.94 6.23
C ALA A 66 3.76 -7.43 7.53
N LEU A 67 3.19 -6.49 8.28
CA LEU A 67 2.09 -6.78 9.19
C LEU A 67 0.86 -7.14 8.35
N SER A 68 0.17 -8.23 8.66
CA SER A 68 -1.09 -8.51 7.98
C SER A 68 -2.11 -7.41 8.28
N VAL A 69 -3.08 -7.21 7.38
CA VAL A 69 -4.18 -6.26 7.61
C VAL A 69 -4.94 -6.57 8.90
N ASP A 70 -5.12 -7.84 9.23
CA ASP A 70 -5.74 -8.27 10.50
C ASP A 70 -4.92 -7.84 11.72
N GLN A 71 -3.59 -7.92 11.64
CA GLN A 71 -2.70 -7.50 12.71
C GLN A 71 -2.71 -5.98 12.85
N LEU A 72 -2.64 -5.24 11.73
CA LEU A 72 -2.74 -3.79 11.71
C LEU A 72 -4.07 -3.31 12.33
N LYS A 73 -5.18 -3.93 11.94
CA LYS A 73 -6.51 -3.69 12.52
C LYS A 73 -6.52 -3.92 14.03
N LYS A 74 -6.00 -5.06 14.47
CA LYS A 74 -5.95 -5.43 15.89
C LYS A 74 -5.16 -4.41 16.70
N ASP A 75 -3.98 -4.04 16.23
CA ASP A 75 -3.07 -3.16 16.96
C ASP A 75 -3.60 -1.72 17.02
N LEU A 76 -4.06 -1.17 15.89
CA LEU A 76 -4.69 0.15 15.85
C LEU A 76 -5.97 0.21 16.71
N THR A 77 -6.79 -0.85 16.70
CA THR A 77 -8.00 -0.92 17.56
C THR A 77 -7.62 -0.96 19.04
N GLN A 78 -6.62 -1.77 19.41
CA GLN A 78 -6.15 -1.87 20.78
C GLN A 78 -5.59 -0.53 21.27
N GLU A 79 -4.81 0.15 20.42
CA GLU A 79 -4.23 1.44 20.73
C GLU A 79 -5.29 2.53 20.96
N ALA A 80 -6.36 2.55 20.15
CA ALA A 80 -7.48 3.48 20.33
C ALA A 80 -8.27 3.28 21.63
N ILE A 81 -8.30 2.05 22.15
CA ILE A 81 -9.03 1.69 23.38
C ILE A 81 -8.15 1.89 24.62
N ALA A 82 -6.84 1.64 24.49
CA ALA A 82 -5.91 1.77 25.59
C ALA A 82 -5.81 3.24 26.08
N PRO A 83 -5.54 3.47 27.38
CA PRO A 83 -5.20 4.80 27.86
C PRO A 83 -4.00 5.35 27.11
N TYR A 84 -4.10 6.60 26.62
CA TYR A 84 -3.01 7.23 25.90
C TYR A 84 -1.80 7.49 26.81
N ASP A 85 -0.65 6.96 26.40
CA ASP A 85 0.65 7.26 27.00
C ASP A 85 1.35 8.36 26.20
N LYS A 86 1.32 9.59 26.72
CA LYS A 86 1.97 10.76 26.10
C LYS A 86 3.48 10.59 25.92
N SER A 87 4.14 9.80 26.77
CA SER A 87 5.60 9.62 26.70
C SER A 87 5.99 8.66 25.59
N ARG A 88 5.14 7.65 25.33
CA ARG A 88 5.31 6.70 24.24
C ARG A 88 4.81 7.25 22.91
N GLY A 89 3.79 8.11 22.95
CA GLY A 89 3.11 8.54 21.73
C GLY A 89 2.33 7.40 21.10
N PHE A 90 2.16 7.50 19.79
CA PHE A 90 1.53 6.46 18.98
C PHE A 90 2.56 5.66 18.21
N GLU A 91 2.27 4.39 17.99
CA GLU A 91 3.06 3.58 17.09
C GLU A 91 2.73 3.93 15.62
N GLU A 92 3.76 4.06 14.81
CA GLU A 92 3.63 4.15 13.35
C GLU A 92 3.90 2.77 12.76
N TYR A 93 2.94 2.23 12.02
CA TYR A 93 3.02 0.89 11.44
C TYR A 93 3.37 0.97 9.96
N ASP A 94 4.51 0.40 9.57
CA ASP A 94 4.85 0.17 8.16
C ASP A 94 3.82 -0.77 7.52
N ALA A 95 2.91 -0.21 6.73
CA ALA A 95 1.77 -0.93 6.18
C ALA A 95 2.13 -1.67 4.89
N CYS A 96 2.91 -1.03 4.01
CA CYS A 96 3.42 -1.63 2.79
C CYS A 96 4.68 -0.91 2.31
N GLY A 97 5.66 -1.65 1.80
CA GLY A 97 6.85 -1.05 1.19
C GLY A 97 7.35 -1.89 0.03
N LEU A 98 7.61 -1.26 -1.11
CA LEU A 98 8.19 -1.88 -2.30
C LEU A 98 9.41 -1.08 -2.74
N SER A 99 10.47 -1.78 -3.16
CA SER A 99 11.73 -1.18 -3.60
C SER A 99 12.31 -1.93 -4.77
N GLY A 100 12.82 -1.18 -5.73
CA GLY A 100 13.44 -1.65 -6.97
C GLY A 100 14.25 -0.51 -7.58
N ASN A 101 13.92 -0.08 -8.80
CA ASN A 101 14.53 1.10 -9.42
C ASN A 101 14.21 2.43 -8.69
N GLY A 102 13.28 2.40 -7.72
CA GLY A 102 12.90 3.46 -6.78
C GLY A 102 12.25 2.84 -5.54
N ARG A 103 11.60 3.66 -4.70
CA ARG A 103 10.97 3.18 -3.46
C ARG A 103 9.63 3.84 -3.19
N LEU A 104 8.67 3.02 -2.80
CA LEU A 104 7.40 3.44 -2.21
C LEU A 104 7.27 2.80 -0.82
N THR A 105 6.86 3.59 0.17
CA THR A 105 6.51 3.14 1.51
C THR A 105 5.17 3.73 1.92
N SER A 106 4.43 3.02 2.75
CA SER A 106 3.24 3.55 3.39
C SER A 106 3.18 3.16 4.85
N MET A 107 2.58 4.06 5.63
CA MET A 107 2.41 3.91 7.06
C MET A 107 0.97 4.19 7.45
N ALA A 108 0.53 3.49 8.49
CA ALA A 108 -0.73 3.73 9.17
C ALA A 108 -0.46 3.95 10.65
N GLY A 109 -1.21 4.86 11.25
CA GLY A 109 -1.07 5.17 12.67
C GLY A 109 -2.21 6.07 13.12
N TRP A 110 -2.24 6.37 14.41
CA TRP A 110 -3.08 7.45 14.91
C TRP A 110 -2.27 8.75 14.91
N ALA A 111 -2.87 9.83 14.43
CA ALA A 111 -2.18 11.11 14.35
C ALA A 111 -1.86 11.63 15.76
N ALA A 112 -0.61 12.06 15.97
CA ALA A 112 -0.19 12.70 17.23
C ALA A 112 -0.94 14.02 17.48
N ASP A 113 -1.32 14.71 16.41
CA ASP A 113 -2.05 15.96 16.48
C ASP A 113 -3.54 15.73 16.76
N SER A 114 -4.08 16.51 17.69
CA SER A 114 -5.53 16.58 17.90
C SER A 114 -6.24 17.19 16.68
N LEU A 115 -7.53 16.88 16.50
CA LEU A 115 -8.36 17.53 15.48
C LEU A 115 -8.30 19.05 15.54
N LYS A 116 -8.27 19.64 16.74
CA LYS A 116 -8.14 21.08 16.92
C LYS A 116 -6.80 21.61 16.41
N ALA A 117 -5.71 20.87 16.60
CA ALA A 117 -4.38 21.26 16.12
C ALA A 117 -4.32 21.20 14.60
N VAL A 118 -4.82 20.11 14.00
CA VAL A 118 -4.96 19.97 12.53
C VAL A 118 -5.79 21.11 11.95
N GLN A 119 -6.93 21.44 12.55
CA GLN A 119 -7.79 22.54 12.10
C GLN A 119 -7.17 23.93 12.26
N ALA A 120 -6.28 24.11 13.23
CA ALA A 120 -5.63 25.40 13.48
C ALA A 120 -4.42 25.64 12.57
N ASN A 121 -3.75 24.58 12.11
CA ASN A 121 -2.58 24.67 11.24
C ASN A 121 -2.98 24.55 9.76
N THR A 122 -3.64 25.58 9.24
CA THR A 122 -4.14 25.62 7.85
C THR A 122 -3.06 25.78 6.79
N GLU A 123 -1.83 26.14 7.19
CA GLU A 123 -0.67 26.16 6.31
C GLU A 123 -0.23 24.74 5.97
N ARG A 124 -0.26 23.83 6.96
CA ARG A 124 0.05 22.42 6.74
C ARG A 124 -1.15 21.62 6.26
N TRP A 125 -2.33 21.80 6.86
CA TRP A 125 -3.46 20.90 6.66
C TRP A 125 -4.57 21.57 5.86
N HIS A 126 -4.94 20.93 4.75
CA HIS A 126 -6.06 21.34 3.91
C HIS A 126 -7.25 20.40 4.12
N ARG A 127 -8.40 20.98 4.43
CA ARG A 127 -9.63 20.21 4.59
C ARG A 127 -10.20 19.86 3.21
N VAL A 128 -10.32 18.57 2.92
CA VAL A 128 -10.85 18.05 1.65
C VAL A 128 -12.28 17.52 1.78
N ALA A 129 -12.69 17.13 2.99
CA ALA A 129 -14.06 16.75 3.29
C ALA A 129 -14.40 16.99 4.77
N ALA A 130 -15.58 16.54 5.22
CA ALA A 130 -15.92 16.57 6.63
C ALA A 130 -14.99 15.65 7.43
N ASP A 131 -14.22 16.24 8.34
CA ASP A 131 -13.23 15.55 9.18
C ASP A 131 -12.15 14.75 8.40
N VAL A 132 -11.84 15.17 7.17
CA VAL A 132 -10.73 14.62 6.35
C VAL A 132 -9.83 15.78 5.93
N TYR A 133 -8.54 15.62 6.21
CA TYR A 133 -7.51 16.62 5.95
C TYR A 133 -6.32 15.97 5.26
N VAL A 134 -5.69 16.71 4.37
CA VAL A 134 -4.48 16.30 3.67
C VAL A 134 -3.38 17.32 3.96
N ALA A 135 -2.16 16.86 4.17
CA ALA A 135 -1.03 17.75 4.33
C ALA A 135 -0.66 18.39 2.99
N ASP A 136 -0.17 19.63 3.03
CA ASP A 136 0.49 20.25 1.88
C ASP A 136 1.73 19.42 1.50
N THR A 137 1.67 18.81 0.33
CA THR A 137 2.71 17.91 -0.21
C THR A 137 4.03 18.63 -0.43
N SER A 138 4.00 19.95 -0.61
CA SER A 138 5.20 20.79 -0.78
C SER A 138 6.03 20.87 0.51
N GLY A 139 5.38 20.81 1.67
CA GLY A 139 6.00 20.86 2.99
C GLY A 139 6.48 19.50 3.53
N VAL A 140 6.06 18.38 2.91
CA VAL A 140 6.36 17.01 3.36
C VAL A 140 7.15 16.19 2.34
N GLY A 141 7.94 16.86 1.48
CA GLY A 141 8.85 16.17 0.56
C GLY A 141 8.17 15.41 -0.58
N GLY A 142 6.90 15.72 -0.87
CA GLY A 142 6.09 15.04 -1.89
C GLY A 142 5.29 13.83 -1.38
N ASP A 143 5.29 13.59 -0.07
CA ASP A 143 4.45 12.57 0.57
C ASP A 143 2.99 12.97 0.53
N VAL A 144 2.09 11.99 0.38
CA VAL A 144 0.66 12.21 0.57
C VAL A 144 0.30 11.72 1.98
N ASP A 145 0.15 12.67 2.89
CA ASP A 145 -0.23 12.45 4.29
C ASP A 145 -1.69 12.86 4.49
N LEU A 146 -2.55 11.88 4.78
CA LEU A 146 -3.98 12.06 4.95
C LEU A 146 -4.38 11.66 6.38
N VAL A 147 -5.03 12.58 7.08
CA VAL A 147 -5.63 12.33 8.40
C VAL A 147 -7.15 12.44 8.33
N PHE A 148 -7.85 11.51 8.95
CA PHE A 148 -9.31 11.51 8.97
C PHE A 148 -9.89 11.01 10.27
N ARG A 149 -11.07 11.52 10.62
CA ARG A 149 -11.70 11.09 11.86
C ARG A 149 -12.21 9.66 11.77
N CYS A 150 -11.71 8.78 12.63
CA CYS A 150 -12.19 7.40 12.80
C CYS A 150 -12.63 7.16 14.25
N ALA A 151 -13.94 7.01 14.46
CA ALA A 151 -14.50 6.70 15.77
C ALA A 151 -14.58 5.19 15.99
N ILE A 152 -13.78 4.67 16.93
CA ILE A 152 -13.76 3.25 17.30
C ILE A 152 -14.68 3.00 18.51
N LYS A 153 -15.49 1.95 18.44
CA LYS A 153 -16.36 1.55 19.54
C LYS A 153 -15.51 1.15 20.76
N GLY A 154 -15.74 1.83 21.88
CA GLY A 154 -15.00 1.57 23.13
C GLY A 154 -13.70 2.39 23.29
N ALA A 155 -13.33 3.21 22.29
CA ALA A 155 -12.21 4.12 22.42
C ALA A 155 -12.48 5.22 23.47
N SER A 156 -11.42 5.61 24.20
CA SER A 156 -11.51 6.71 25.16
C SER A 156 -11.57 8.04 24.39
N GLN A 157 -12.47 8.95 24.76
CA GLN A 157 -12.65 10.24 24.06
C GLN A 157 -11.45 11.19 24.18
N GLN A 158 -10.43 10.86 24.98
CA GLN A 158 -9.53 11.86 25.56
C GLN A 158 -8.31 12.25 24.72
N ALA A 159 -7.99 11.59 23.62
CA ALA A 159 -6.83 12.02 22.82
C ALA A 159 -6.87 11.77 21.31
N GLN A 160 -7.73 10.89 20.79
CA GLN A 160 -7.41 10.20 19.54
C GLN A 160 -8.66 9.96 18.73
N VAL A 161 -8.83 10.76 17.68
CA VAL A 161 -9.90 10.54 16.72
C VAL A 161 -9.40 10.56 15.29
N LEU A 162 -8.16 10.95 15.04
CA LEU A 162 -7.60 11.07 13.70
C LEU A 162 -6.73 9.86 13.40
N LEU A 163 -7.16 9.06 12.43
CA LEU A 163 -6.32 8.05 11.82
C LEU A 163 -5.51 8.67 10.69
N GLU A 164 -4.24 8.32 10.63
CA GLU A 164 -3.27 8.77 9.64
C GLU A 164 -2.98 7.64 8.64
N ALA A 165 -3.00 7.99 7.37
CA ALA A 165 -2.59 7.16 6.25
C ALA A 165 -1.63 7.97 5.39
N ARG A 166 -0.34 7.63 5.44
CA ARG A 166 0.69 8.31 4.67
C ARG A 166 1.29 7.35 3.64
N VAL A 167 1.45 7.85 2.43
CA VAL A 167 2.22 7.19 1.37
C VAL A 167 3.37 8.12 1.00
N SER A 168 4.56 7.54 0.86
CA SER A 168 5.81 8.23 0.59
C SER A 168 6.50 7.57 -0.60
N ALA A 169 7.08 8.38 -1.47
CA ALA A 169 7.88 7.94 -2.62
C ALA A 169 9.23 8.68 -2.65
N PRO A 170 10.11 8.41 -1.67
CA PRO A 170 11.28 9.24 -1.42
C PRO A 170 12.33 9.17 -2.53
N ASP A 171 12.41 8.03 -3.23
CA ASP A 171 13.47 7.74 -4.20
C ASP A 171 12.92 7.69 -5.63
N PRO A 172 13.59 8.31 -6.63
CA PRO A 172 13.21 8.18 -8.03
C PRO A 172 13.27 6.72 -8.53
N PRO A 173 12.49 6.35 -9.57
CA PRO A 173 11.47 7.16 -10.24
C PRO A 173 10.27 7.38 -9.32
N ARG A 174 9.81 8.63 -9.25
CA ARG A 174 8.63 8.98 -8.47
C ARG A 174 7.39 8.50 -9.21
N VAL A 175 6.45 7.92 -8.46
CA VAL A 175 5.08 7.72 -8.95
C VAL A 175 4.48 9.07 -9.35
N SER A 176 3.59 9.09 -10.34
CA SER A 176 2.86 10.32 -10.65
C SER A 176 2.07 10.77 -9.43
N GLU A 177 1.93 12.09 -9.25
CA GLU A 177 1.21 12.65 -8.11
C GLU A 177 -0.23 12.10 -8.00
N ALA A 178 -0.94 12.02 -9.12
CA ALA A 178 -2.28 11.43 -9.17
C ALA A 178 -2.29 9.96 -8.71
N PHE A 179 -1.30 9.17 -9.09
CA PHE A 179 -1.21 7.78 -8.63
C PHE A 179 -0.84 7.70 -7.14
N HIS A 180 0.02 8.60 -6.67
CA HIS A 180 0.37 8.69 -5.26
C HIS A 180 -0.86 8.99 -4.38
N GLN A 181 -1.67 9.97 -4.79
CA GLN A 181 -2.93 10.31 -4.14
C GLN A 181 -3.92 9.14 -4.18
N GLN A 182 -4.03 8.46 -5.32
CA GLN A 182 -4.89 7.28 -5.47
C GLN A 182 -4.51 6.17 -4.47
N LEU A 183 -3.21 5.94 -4.23
CA LEU A 183 -2.74 4.96 -3.24
C LEU A 183 -3.13 5.38 -1.82
N ALA A 184 -2.92 6.65 -1.45
CA ALA A 184 -3.26 7.17 -0.13
C ALA A 184 -4.77 7.12 0.14
N VAL A 185 -5.60 7.56 -0.81
CA VAL A 185 -7.07 7.47 -0.74
C VAL A 185 -7.52 6.02 -0.58
N LYS A 186 -6.94 5.11 -1.36
CA LYS A 186 -7.30 3.70 -1.32
C LYS A 186 -6.94 3.07 0.02
N MET A 187 -5.75 3.34 0.54
CA MET A 187 -5.31 2.89 1.85
C MET A 187 -6.20 3.45 2.96
N ALA A 188 -6.48 4.75 2.97
CA ALA A 188 -7.32 5.40 3.98
C ALA A 188 -8.73 4.78 4.02
N ARG A 189 -9.33 4.50 2.85
CA ARG A 189 -10.63 3.82 2.76
C ARG A 189 -10.56 2.38 3.26
N THR A 190 -9.53 1.63 2.89
CA THR A 190 -9.33 0.27 3.41
C THR A 190 -9.22 0.29 4.94
N LEU A 191 -8.40 1.19 5.51
CA LEU A 191 -8.27 1.33 6.96
C LEU A 191 -9.58 1.70 7.64
N ARG A 192 -10.35 2.64 7.05
CA ARG A 192 -11.68 3.00 7.54
C ARG A 192 -12.60 1.79 7.66
N ASP A 193 -12.65 0.99 6.59
CA ASP A 193 -13.53 -0.17 6.50
C ASP A 193 -13.08 -1.29 7.45
N GLU A 194 -11.77 -1.57 7.48
CA GLU A 194 -11.19 -2.62 8.33
C GLU A 194 -11.33 -2.33 9.82
N LEU A 195 -11.12 -1.07 10.23
CA LEU A 195 -11.30 -0.62 11.61
C LEU A 195 -12.77 -0.41 11.98
N ALA A 196 -13.68 -0.51 11.01
CA ALA A 196 -15.12 -0.27 11.19
C ALA A 196 -15.39 1.08 11.88
N CYS A 197 -14.82 2.16 11.35
CA CYS A 197 -15.01 3.51 11.87
C CYS A 197 -16.51 3.85 11.91
N THR A 198 -17.05 4.00 13.12
CA THR A 198 -18.51 4.12 13.35
C THR A 198 -19.12 5.43 12.83
N ASN A 199 -18.29 6.42 12.53
CA ASN A 199 -18.68 7.71 11.96
C ASN A 199 -18.58 7.75 10.42
N GLU A 200 -18.18 6.65 9.77
CA GLU A 200 -18.16 6.48 8.31
C GLU A 200 -17.60 7.69 7.54
N PRO A 201 -16.35 8.11 7.79
CA PRO A 201 -15.77 9.27 7.14
C PRO A 201 -15.78 9.13 5.61
N ASN A 202 -16.28 10.17 4.93
CA ASN A 202 -16.30 10.23 3.48
C ASN A 202 -14.97 10.77 2.95
N ILE A 203 -14.09 9.85 2.55
CA ILE A 203 -12.79 10.16 1.95
C ILE A 203 -13.02 10.36 0.43
N PRO A 204 -12.81 11.56 -0.12
CA PRO A 204 -13.05 11.84 -1.55
C PRO A 204 -12.02 11.13 -2.45
N ASP A 205 -12.37 10.95 -3.73
CA ASP A 205 -11.44 10.38 -4.73
C ASP A 205 -10.30 11.35 -5.07
N ASP A 206 -10.63 12.64 -5.13
CA ASP A 206 -9.71 13.73 -5.42
C ASP A 206 -9.46 14.52 -4.13
N LEU A 207 -8.17 14.71 -3.81
CA LEU A 207 -7.72 15.42 -2.62
C LEU A 207 -7.44 16.91 -2.91
N GLY A 208 -7.54 17.36 -4.17
CA GLY A 208 -7.36 18.77 -4.54
C GLY A 208 -5.97 19.33 -4.24
N ILE A 209 -4.98 18.45 -4.07
CA ILE A 209 -3.56 18.76 -3.92
C ILE A 209 -2.88 18.62 -5.29
N GLY A 210 -1.99 19.55 -5.66
CA GLY A 210 -1.25 19.49 -6.94
C GLY A 210 -1.83 20.26 -8.13
N GLY A 211 -2.45 21.42 -7.90
CA GLY A 211 -2.89 22.36 -8.94
C GLY A 211 -1.83 23.36 -9.37
#